data_AF-A0A0C2FIT8-F1
#
_entry.id   AF-A0A0C2FIT8-F1
#
_cell.length_a   1.000
_cell.length_b   1.000
_cell.length_c   1.000
_cell.angle_alpha   90.00
_cell.angle_beta   90.00
_cell.angle_gamma   90.00
#
_symmetry.space_group_name_H-M   'P 1'
#
loop_
_entity.id
_entity.type
_entity.pdbx_description
1 polymer ?
#
loop_
_entity_poly.entity_id
_entity_poly.type
_entity_poly.pdbx_seq_one_letter_code
_entity_poly.pdbx_strand_id
1 'polypeptide(L)'
;MPKTCDPCDDQLEKFKKGCPKPKVITMSNGAPIHNKTNVKTAGPRGPLLMEDIVFMDEMAHFDRERIPERVVHAKGGGAHGYFEVTHDITKYCKADLFNKVGKQTPVFARFSTV
;
A
#
# COMPACT_ATOMS: atom_id res chain seq x y z
N MET A 1 -1.60 -34.39 -2.49
CA MET A 1 -0.84 -33.55 -3.45
C MET A 1 -0.51 -32.25 -2.74
N PRO A 2 0.77 -31.82 -2.65
CA PRO A 2 1.08 -30.53 -2.07
C PRO A 2 0.41 -29.45 -2.94
N LYS A 3 -0.43 -28.61 -2.33
CA LYS A 3 -0.98 -27.45 -3.03
C LYS A 3 0.21 -26.59 -3.45
N THR A 4 0.50 -26.50 -4.74
CA THR A 4 1.38 -25.44 -5.26
C THR A 4 0.58 -24.15 -5.13
N CYS A 5 0.71 -23.47 -3.98
CA CYS A 5 0.00 -22.21 -3.75
C CYS A 5 0.57 -21.14 -4.68
N ASP A 6 -0.32 -20.39 -5.33
CA ASP A 6 0.10 -19.27 -6.16
C ASP A 6 0.80 -18.22 -5.29
N PRO A 7 1.83 -17.51 -5.79
CA PRO A 7 2.57 -16.54 -5.00
C PRO A 7 1.71 -15.44 -4.35
N CYS A 8 0.56 -15.14 -4.95
CA CYS A 8 -0.43 -14.18 -4.48
C CYS A 8 -1.18 -14.69 -3.24
N ASP A 9 -1.50 -15.98 -3.18
CA ASP A 9 -2.22 -16.58 -2.06
C ASP A 9 -1.34 -16.60 -0.79
N ASP A 10 -0.03 -16.79 -0.98
CA ASP A 10 0.95 -16.85 0.11
C ASP A 10 1.44 -15.48 0.61
N GLN A 11 0.81 -14.38 0.20
CA GLN A 11 1.30 -13.02 0.49
C GLN A 11 1.45 -12.77 2.00
N LEU A 12 0.45 -13.15 2.80
CA LEU A 12 0.47 -12.95 4.26
C LEU A 12 1.55 -13.82 4.94
N GLU A 13 1.75 -15.05 4.45
CA GLU A 13 2.78 -15.95 4.99
C GLU A 13 4.19 -15.44 4.69
N LYS A 14 4.43 -14.94 3.48
CA LYS A 14 5.71 -14.33 3.10
C LYS A 14 6.00 -13.09 3.93
N PHE A 15 5.00 -12.24 4.16
CA PHE A 15 5.15 -11.06 5.01
C PHE A 15 5.49 -11.44 6.46
N LYS A 16 4.78 -12.44 7.02
CA LYS A 16 5.07 -12.96 8.38
C LYS A 16 6.50 -13.47 8.51
N LYS A 17 7.03 -14.18 7.52
CA LYS A 17 8.43 -14.66 7.50
C LYS A 17 9.44 -13.50 7.48
N GLY A 18 9.12 -12.39 6.83
CA GLY A 18 9.99 -11.20 6.77
C GLY A 18 9.96 -10.31 8.03
N CYS A 19 8.92 -10.43 8.86
CA CYS A 19 8.77 -9.66 10.10
C CYS A 19 8.85 -10.58 11.33
N PRO A 20 10.06 -10.86 11.86
CA PRO A 20 10.24 -11.85 12.93
C PRO A 20 9.73 -11.39 14.30
N LYS A 21 9.53 -10.08 14.51
CA LYS A 21 9.05 -9.51 15.78
C LYS A 21 7.85 -8.58 15.52
N PRO A 22 6.78 -8.68 16.32
CA PRO A 22 5.66 -7.74 16.21
C PRO A 22 6.11 -6.33 16.61
N LYS A 23 5.60 -5.32 15.90
CA LYS A 23 5.80 -3.91 16.25
C LYS A 23 4.75 -3.48 17.25
N VAL A 24 5.09 -2.50 18.08
CA VAL A 24 4.11 -1.83 18.94
C VAL A 24 3.14 -1.05 18.06
N ILE A 25 1.85 -1.26 18.26
CA ILE A 25 0.80 -0.51 17.55
C ILE A 25 0.76 0.90 18.15
N THR A 26 0.71 1.92 17.30
CA THR A 26 0.72 3.32 17.71
C THR A 26 -0.46 4.07 17.10
N MET A 27 -0.88 5.16 17.73
CA MET A 27 -1.76 6.16 17.12
C MET A 27 -1.04 6.91 15.99
N SER A 28 -1.78 7.71 15.24
CA SER A 28 -1.24 8.56 14.16
C SER A 28 -0.12 9.52 14.62
N ASN A 29 -0.14 9.94 15.88
CA ASN A 29 0.90 10.78 16.50
C ASN A 29 2.12 9.99 17.04
N GLY A 30 2.16 8.67 16.87
CA GLY A 30 3.24 7.80 17.31
C GLY A 30 3.18 7.35 18.77
N ALA A 31 2.19 7.78 19.55
CA ALA A 31 2.02 7.29 20.92
C ALA A 31 1.54 5.82 20.94
N PRO A 32 2.07 4.98 21.86
CA PRO A 32 1.76 3.56 21.88
C PRO A 32 0.32 3.28 22.33
N ILE A 33 -0.33 2.31 21.69
CA ILE A 33 -1.66 1.82 22.04
C ILE A 33 -1.53 0.60 22.94
N HIS A 34 -2.13 0.67 24.13
CA HIS A 34 -2.07 -0.42 25.12
C HIS A 34 -3.14 -1.49 24.89
N ASN A 35 -4.37 -1.09 24.57
CA ASN A 35 -5.47 -1.99 24.26
C ASN A 35 -6.22 -1.47 23.02
N LYS A 36 -6.33 -2.32 21.99
CA LYS A 36 -7.04 -2.02 20.73
C LYS A 36 -8.33 -2.83 20.55
N THR A 37 -8.55 -3.87 21.37
CA THR A 37 -9.71 -4.76 21.21
C THR A 37 -10.94 -4.29 21.98
N ASN A 38 -10.80 -3.32 22.88
CA ASN A 38 -11.89 -2.76 23.66
C ASN A 38 -11.88 -1.23 23.58
N VAL A 39 -13.07 -0.63 23.58
CA VAL A 39 -13.27 0.82 23.65
C VAL A 39 -13.44 1.28 25.11
N LYS A 40 -13.11 2.54 25.40
CA LYS A 40 -13.22 3.15 26.73
C LYS A 40 -14.67 3.57 27.00
N THR A 41 -15.29 2.99 28.02
CA THR A 41 -16.69 3.24 28.40
C THR A 41 -16.81 3.74 29.85
N ALA A 42 -17.92 4.41 30.18
CA ALA A 42 -18.25 4.87 31.53
C ALA A 42 -18.72 3.70 32.43
N GLY A 43 -17.82 2.75 32.70
CA GLY A 43 -18.11 1.50 33.39
C GLY A 43 -18.50 0.35 32.43
N PRO A 44 -18.57 -0.91 32.90
CA PRO A 44 -18.67 -2.09 32.01
C PRO A 44 -19.87 -2.13 31.06
N ARG A 45 -20.96 -1.41 31.38
CA ARG A 45 -22.17 -1.29 30.56
C ARG A 45 -22.56 0.17 30.32
N GLY A 46 -21.62 1.10 30.52
CA GLY A 46 -21.84 2.52 30.31
C GLY A 46 -21.66 2.93 28.85
N PRO A 47 -22.01 4.17 28.50
CA PRO A 47 -21.76 4.72 27.17
C PRO A 47 -20.25 4.85 26.85
N LEU A 48 -19.94 4.95 25.56
CA LEU A 48 -18.60 5.27 25.06
C LEU A 48 -18.17 6.67 25.53
N LEU A 49 -16.90 6.81 25.91
CA LEU A 49 -16.32 8.10 26.28
C LEU A 49 -15.68 8.80 25.07
N MET A 50 -15.92 10.10 24.92
CA MET A 50 -15.30 10.93 23.89
C MET A 50 -13.78 11.05 24.04
N GLU A 51 -13.27 10.82 25.24
CA GLU A 51 -11.83 10.79 25.55
C GLU A 51 -11.10 9.57 24.97
N ASP A 52 -11.81 8.62 24.36
CA ASP A 52 -11.18 7.51 23.64
C ASP A 52 -10.57 7.99 22.32
N ILE A 53 -9.41 8.63 22.42
CA ILE A 53 -8.68 9.20 21.28
C ILE A 53 -8.21 8.08 20.34
N VAL A 54 -7.93 6.88 20.85
CA VAL A 54 -7.51 5.73 20.04
C VAL A 54 -8.63 5.31 19.09
N PHE A 55 -9.85 5.14 19.63
CA PHE A 55 -11.02 4.81 18.82
C PHE A 55 -11.32 5.89 17.79
N MET A 56 -11.29 7.16 18.20
CA MET A 56 -11.59 8.29 17.31
C MET A 56 -10.57 8.41 16.17
N ASP A 57 -9.27 8.22 16.44
CA ASP A 57 -8.20 8.27 15.43
C ASP A 57 -8.40 7.19 14.36
N GLU A 58 -8.64 5.94 14.78
CA GLU A 58 -8.82 4.81 13.87
C GLU A 58 -10.10 4.93 13.04
N MET A 59 -11.24 5.22 13.68
CA MET A 59 -12.52 5.33 12.96
C MET A 59 -12.56 6.53 12.02
N ALA A 60 -11.99 7.68 12.42
CA ALA A 60 -11.96 8.85 11.56
C ALA A 60 -11.12 8.62 10.30
N HIS A 61 -10.04 7.83 10.40
CA HIS A 61 -9.25 7.42 9.25
C HIS A 61 -10.01 6.41 8.38
N PHE A 62 -10.62 5.39 8.99
CA PHE A 62 -11.41 4.36 8.30
C PHE A 62 -12.55 4.97 7.46
N ASP A 63 -13.31 5.91 8.03
CA ASP A 63 -14.40 6.60 7.34
C ASP A 63 -13.94 7.40 6.10
N ARG A 64 -12.65 7.70 5.99
CA ARG A 64 -12.04 8.53 4.94
C ARG A 64 -11.12 7.75 4.00
N GLU A 65 -11.14 6.42 4.04
CA GLU A 65 -10.29 5.59 3.16
C GLU A 65 -10.63 5.72 1.67
N ARG A 66 -11.88 6.06 1.34
CA ARG A 66 -12.33 6.15 -0.04
C ARG A 66 -12.07 7.52 -0.64
N ILE A 67 -11.37 7.53 -1.76
CA ILE A 67 -11.25 8.66 -2.68
C ILE A 67 -12.07 8.38 -3.95
N PRO A 68 -12.48 9.42 -4.71
CA PRO A 68 -13.15 9.21 -5.98
C PRO A 68 -12.31 8.35 -6.92
N GLU A 69 -12.96 7.37 -7.57
CA GLU A 69 -12.33 6.59 -8.62
C GLU A 69 -12.14 7.42 -9.90
N ARG A 70 -11.32 6.92 -10.83
CA ARG A 70 -11.14 7.59 -12.13
C ARG A 70 -12.45 7.49 -12.92
N VAL A 71 -12.88 8.60 -13.54
CA VAL A 71 -14.12 8.67 -14.35
C VAL A 71 -14.16 7.63 -15.47
N VAL A 72 -13.00 7.33 -16.08
CA VAL A 72 -12.78 6.22 -17.01
C VAL A 72 -11.56 5.44 -16.53
N HIS A 73 -11.42 4.19 -16.96
CA HIS A 73 -10.30 3.35 -16.53
C HIS A 73 -10.19 3.17 -15.01
N ALA A 74 -11.33 3.05 -14.31
CA ALA A 74 -11.37 2.90 -12.85
C ALA A 74 -10.62 1.64 -12.38
N LYS A 75 -10.95 0.47 -12.97
CA LYS A 75 -10.34 -0.82 -12.62
C LYS A 75 -9.02 -1.02 -13.35
N GLY A 76 -7.97 -1.38 -12.61
CA GLY A 76 -6.67 -1.67 -13.20
C GLY A 76 -5.69 -2.35 -12.25
N GLY A 77 -4.59 -2.83 -12.83
CA GLY A 77 -3.42 -3.37 -12.12
C GLY A 77 -2.16 -2.58 -12.48
N GLY A 78 -1.14 -2.62 -11.63
CA GLY A 78 0.11 -1.91 -11.85
C GLY A 78 1.34 -2.77 -11.60
N ALA A 79 2.43 -2.49 -12.30
CA ALA A 79 3.72 -3.13 -12.10
C ALA A 79 4.86 -2.13 -12.28
N HIS A 80 5.94 -2.34 -11.53
CA HIS A 80 7.19 -1.60 -11.68
C HIS A 80 8.20 -2.41 -12.48
N GLY A 81 9.10 -1.72 -13.16
CA GLY A 81 10.20 -2.33 -13.89
C GLY A 81 11.21 -1.28 -14.36
N TYR A 82 11.93 -1.61 -15.42
CA TYR A 82 12.85 -0.70 -16.08
C TYR A 82 12.66 -0.76 -17.60
N PHE A 83 12.91 0.35 -18.26
CA PHE A 83 13.06 0.45 -19.71
C PHE A 83 14.55 0.48 -20.05
N GLU A 84 14.98 -0.34 -21.00
CA GLU A 84 16.36 -0.40 -21.46
C GLU A 84 16.47 0.00 -22.94
N VAL A 85 17.36 0.94 -23.25
CA VAL A 85 17.63 1.37 -24.63
C VAL A 85 18.44 0.28 -25.34
N THR A 86 17.87 -0.37 -26.36
CA THR A 86 18.57 -1.40 -27.14
C THR A 86 19.17 -0.86 -28.44
N HIS A 87 18.63 0.23 -28.98
CA HIS A 87 19.03 0.81 -30.27
C HIS A 87 19.22 2.32 -30.14
N ASP A 88 20.21 2.86 -30.84
CA ASP A 88 20.51 4.29 -30.83
C ASP A 88 19.53 5.08 -31.72
N ILE A 89 18.81 6.00 -31.10
CA ILE A 89 17.88 6.93 -31.76
C ILE A 89 18.21 8.40 -31.47
N THR A 90 19.42 8.68 -30.98
CA THR A 90 19.87 10.04 -30.61
C THR A 90 19.81 11.02 -31.78
N LYS A 91 19.94 10.52 -33.02
CA LYS A 91 19.76 11.31 -34.25
C LYS A 91 18.35 11.91 -34.42
N TYR A 92 17.34 11.31 -33.78
CA TYR A 92 15.95 11.77 -33.83
C TYR A 92 15.53 12.48 -32.55
N CYS A 93 15.97 11.97 -31.39
CA CYS A 93 15.52 12.44 -30.09
C CYS A 93 16.69 12.64 -29.14
N LYS A 94 16.81 13.86 -28.59
CA LYS A 94 17.78 14.24 -27.57
C LYS A 94 17.32 14.00 -26.13
N ALA A 95 16.20 13.29 -25.93
CA ALA A 95 15.68 13.02 -24.59
C ALA A 95 16.64 12.13 -23.81
N ASP A 96 16.88 12.46 -22.54
CA ASP A 96 17.89 11.78 -21.72
C ASP A 96 17.59 10.29 -21.54
N LEU A 97 16.32 9.89 -21.52
CA LEU A 97 15.87 8.49 -21.54
C LEU A 97 16.53 7.65 -22.66
N PHE A 98 16.78 8.25 -23.83
CA PHE A 98 17.29 7.55 -25.02
C PHE A 98 18.78 7.82 -25.30
N ASN A 99 19.47 8.51 -24.39
CA ASN A 99 20.80 9.09 -24.62
C ASN A 99 21.88 8.04 -24.96
N LYS A 100 21.77 6.82 -24.44
CA LYS A 100 22.76 5.77 -24.67
C LYS A 100 22.14 4.39 -24.68
N VAL A 101 22.60 3.54 -25.60
CA VAL A 101 22.30 2.10 -25.61
C VAL A 101 22.77 1.46 -24.30
N GLY A 102 21.93 0.64 -23.69
CA GLY A 102 22.10 0.02 -22.38
C GLY A 102 21.65 0.90 -21.20
N LYS A 103 21.18 2.13 -21.42
CA LYS A 103 20.64 2.95 -20.33
C LYS A 103 19.33 2.35 -19.82
N GLN A 104 19.29 2.02 -18.53
CA GLN A 104 18.08 1.57 -17.84
C GLN A 104 17.41 2.73 -17.11
N THR A 105 16.11 2.91 -17.33
CA THR A 105 15.29 3.96 -16.69
C THR A 105 14.13 3.30 -15.94
N PRO A 106 13.91 3.59 -14.64
CA PRO A 106 12.79 3.05 -13.88
C PRO A 106 11.45 3.47 -14.49
N VAL A 107 10.51 2.52 -14.61
CA VAL A 107 9.17 2.77 -15.15
C VAL A 107 8.10 2.14 -14.27
N PHE A 108 6.90 2.73 -14.33
CA PHE A 108 5.68 2.19 -13.74
C PHE A 108 4.61 2.10 -14.82
N ALA A 109 4.04 0.92 -15.01
CA ALA A 109 2.96 0.70 -15.96
C ALA A 109 1.65 0.43 -15.20
N ARG A 110 0.55 1.02 -15.69
CA ARG A 110 -0.81 0.76 -15.22
C ARG A 110 -1.66 0.24 -16.37
N PHE A 111 -2.25 -0.92 -16.19
CA PHE A 111 -3.20 -1.55 -17.11
C PHE A 111 -4.62 -1.38 -16.60
N SER A 112 -5.59 -1.09 -17.46
CA SER A 112 -6.99 -0.86 -17.06
C SER A 112 -7.98 -1.16 -18.18
N THR A 113 -9.22 -1.52 -17.81
CA THR A 113 -10.35 -1.61 -18.75
C THR A 113 -10.88 -0.22 -19.10
N VAL A 114 -11.74 -0.06 -20.12
CA VAL A 114 -12.53 1.16 -20.37
C VAL A 114 -13.97 0.91 -19.95
#